data_AF-A0A218WXG7-F1
#
_entry.id   AF-A0A218WXG7-F1
#
_cell.length_a   1.000
_cell.length_b   1.000
_cell.length_c   1.000
_cell.angle_alpha   90.00
_cell.angle_beta   90.00
_cell.angle_gamma   90.00
#
_symmetry.space_group_name_H-M   'P 1'
#
loop_
_entity.id
_entity.type
_entity.pdbx_description
1 polymer ?
#
loop_
_entity_poly.entity_id
_entity_poly.type
_entity_poly.pdbx_seq_one_letter_code
_entity_poly.pdbx_strand_id
1 'polypeptide(L)'
;MARVKQWKPDPKVVRAILDWLGDNGSFEDVEAYVGSLRPVVGVDRENYHALIKAGVRNGKEVRSLLERMRADGIDEDDETRQILSLGPE
;
A
#
# COMPACT_ATOMS: atom_id res chain seq x y z
N MET A 1 -20.01 -23.65 -19.22
CA MET A 1 -18.93 -22.70 -18.94
C MET A 1 -18.63 -22.73 -17.46
N ALA A 2 -17.39 -23.03 -17.05
CA ALA A 2 -17.01 -23.05 -15.64
C ALA A 2 -17.01 -21.62 -15.09
N ARG A 3 -17.69 -21.41 -13.95
CA ARG A 3 -17.68 -20.12 -13.24
C ARG A 3 -16.29 -19.97 -12.62
N VAL A 4 -15.45 -19.08 -13.17
CA VAL A 4 -14.16 -18.74 -12.55
C VAL A 4 -14.46 -18.26 -11.13
N LYS A 5 -13.90 -18.95 -10.14
CA LYS A 5 -14.08 -18.60 -8.73
C LYS A 5 -13.49 -17.20 -8.55
N GLN A 6 -14.29 -16.23 -8.10
CA GLN A 6 -13.78 -14.91 -7.77
C GLN A 6 -12.66 -15.06 -6.75
N TRP A 7 -11.47 -14.56 -7.09
CA TRP A 7 -10.34 -14.52 -6.17
C TRP A 7 -10.71 -13.63 -4.98
N LYS A 8 -10.69 -14.22 -3.79
CA LYS A 8 -11.00 -13.54 -2.53
C LYS A 8 -9.90 -13.93 -1.53
N PRO A 9 -8.79 -13.18 -1.48
CA PRO A 9 -7.69 -13.50 -0.59
C PRO A 9 -8.12 -13.33 0.88
N ASP A 10 -7.46 -14.04 1.79
CA ASP A 10 -7.66 -13.86 3.22
C ASP A 10 -7.09 -12.47 3.63
N PRO A 11 -7.88 -11.58 4.24
CA PRO A 11 -7.41 -10.26 4.66
C PRO A 11 -6.16 -10.31 5.56
N LYS A 12 -6.01 -11.35 6.39
CA LYS A 12 -4.83 -11.50 7.24
C LYS A 12 -3.57 -11.77 6.43
N VAL A 13 -3.69 -12.55 5.37
CA VAL A 13 -2.59 -12.84 4.45
C VAL A 13 -2.23 -11.59 3.65
N VAL A 14 -3.23 -10.85 3.17
CA VAL A 14 -3.02 -9.56 2.47
C VAL A 14 -2.24 -8.59 3.36
N ARG A 15 -2.70 -8.39 4.60
CA ARG A 15 -2.06 -7.48 5.55
C ARG A 15 -0.63 -7.89 5.88
N ALA A 16 -0.39 -9.18 6.12
CA ALA A 16 0.96 -9.68 6.38
C ALA A 16 1.93 -9.46 5.19
N ILE A 17 1.43 -9.59 3.96
CA ILE A 17 2.23 -9.33 2.76
C ILE A 17 2.48 -7.82 2.60
N LEU A 18 1.47 -6.97 2.82
CA LEU A 18 1.63 -5.50 2.78
C LEU A 18 2.65 -5.01 3.81
N ASP A 19 2.57 -5.50 5.05
CA ASP A 19 3.52 -5.16 6.11
C ASP A 19 4.95 -5.53 5.69
N TRP A 20 5.14 -6.78 5.24
CA TRP A 20 6.47 -7.26 4.83
C TRP A 20 7.01 -6.52 3.60
N LEU A 21 6.18 -6.28 2.58
CA LEU A 21 6.57 -5.56 1.37
C LEU A 21 6.88 -4.08 1.65
N GLY A 22 6.13 -3.42 2.52
CA GLY A 22 6.43 -2.04 2.91
C GLY A 22 7.80 -1.91 3.56
N ASP A 23 8.20 -2.88 4.38
CA ASP A 23 9.48 -2.88 5.08
C ASP A 23 10.65 -3.35 4.18
N ASN A 24 10.42 -4.32 3.27
CA ASN A 24 11.49 -5.03 2.56
C ASN A 24 11.44 -4.92 1.03
N GLY A 25 10.26 -4.75 0.45
CA GLY A 25 10.01 -4.81 -1.00
C GLY A 25 10.46 -3.55 -1.75
N SER A 26 10.73 -3.69 -3.04
CA SER A 26 10.91 -2.52 -3.92
C SER A 26 9.59 -1.75 -4.05
N PHE A 27 9.68 -0.47 -4.41
CA PHE A 27 8.47 0.33 -4.64
C PHE A 27 7.60 -0.28 -5.74
N GLU A 28 8.24 -0.78 -6.79
CA GLU A 28 7.61 -1.41 -7.95
C GLU A 28 6.86 -2.70 -7.57
N ASP A 29 7.45 -3.54 -6.71
CA ASP A 29 6.80 -4.76 -6.23
C ASP A 29 5.57 -4.44 -5.37
N VAL A 30 5.68 -3.42 -4.51
CA VAL A 30 4.57 -2.97 -3.67
C VAL A 30 3.44 -2.39 -4.53
N GLU A 31 3.76 -1.59 -5.55
CA GLU A 31 2.79 -1.03 -6.49
C GLU A 31 2.09 -2.12 -7.31
N ALA A 32 2.83 -3.10 -7.81
CA ALA A 32 2.26 -4.23 -8.52
C ALA A 32 1.30 -5.04 -7.62
N TYR A 33 1.69 -5.27 -6.36
CA TYR A 33 0.86 -5.99 -5.40
C TYR A 33 -0.44 -5.24 -5.08
N VAL A 34 -0.35 -3.96 -4.70
CA VAL A 34 -1.54 -3.11 -4.43
C VAL A 34 -2.43 -2.98 -5.68
N GLY A 35 -1.84 -2.86 -6.87
CA GLY A 35 -2.57 -2.84 -8.13
C GLY A 35 -3.38 -4.10 -8.38
N SER A 36 -2.86 -5.27 -8.00
CA SER A 36 -3.57 -6.54 -8.11
C SER A 36 -4.76 -6.65 -7.13
N LEU A 37 -4.66 -6.00 -5.96
CA LEU A 37 -5.67 -6.02 -4.90
C LEU A 37 -6.84 -5.06 -5.17
N ARG A 38 -6.58 -3.90 -5.78
CA ARG A 38 -7.58 -2.87 -6.08
C ARG A 38 -8.89 -3.41 -6.71
N PRO A 39 -8.88 -4.32 -7.71
CA PRO A 39 -10.12 -4.84 -8.30
C PRO A 39 -10.88 -5.87 -7.43
N VAL A 40 -10.26 -6.46 -6.41
CA VAL A 40 -10.85 -7.57 -5.63
C VAL A 40 -11.16 -7.22 -4.18
N VAL A 41 -10.34 -6.42 -3.52
CA VAL A 41 -10.51 -6.05 -2.10
C VAL A 41 -10.69 -4.54 -1.90
N GLY A 42 -10.48 -3.74 -2.94
CA GLY A 42 -10.46 -2.28 -2.85
C GLY A 42 -9.10 -1.76 -2.39
N VAL A 43 -9.03 -0.45 -2.15
CA VAL A 43 -7.85 0.21 -1.57
C VAL A 43 -8.26 0.80 -0.24
N ASP A 44 -7.42 0.54 0.76
CA ASP A 44 -7.55 1.05 2.12
C ASP A 44 -6.24 1.70 2.57
N ARG A 45 -6.19 2.11 3.83
CA ARG A 45 -5.03 2.79 4.42
C ARG A 45 -3.78 1.91 4.42
N GLU A 46 -3.90 0.61 4.64
CA GLU A 46 -2.77 -0.32 4.77
C GLU A 46 -2.05 -0.48 3.42
N ASN A 47 -2.80 -0.47 2.33
CA ASN A 47 -2.24 -0.40 0.98
C ASN A 47 -1.40 0.87 0.76
N TYR A 48 -1.90 2.02 1.22
CA TYR A 48 -1.18 3.29 1.12
C TYR A 48 0.05 3.34 2.03
N HIS A 49 -0.05 2.85 3.26
CA HIS A 49 1.08 2.77 4.19
C HIS A 49 2.23 1.94 3.61
N ALA A 50 1.94 0.78 3.00
CA ALA A 50 2.97 -0.03 2.34
C ALA A 50 3.68 0.73 1.21
N LEU A 51 2.92 1.43 0.35
CA LEU A 51 3.47 2.24 -0.75
C LEU A 51 4.32 3.41 -0.25
N ILE A 52 3.83 4.14 0.75
CA ILE A 52 4.53 5.29 1.33
C ILE A 52 5.81 4.81 2.00
N LYS A 53 5.74 3.73 2.80
CA LYS A 53 6.92 3.17 3.49
C LYS A 53 7.99 2.72 2.50
N ALA A 54 7.61 1.99 1.46
CA ALA A 54 8.54 1.60 0.40
C ALA A 54 9.09 2.82 -0.35
N GLY A 55 8.26 3.83 -0.65
CA GLY A 55 8.70 5.07 -1.30
C GLY A 55 9.75 5.83 -0.48
N VAL A 56 9.45 6.09 0.79
CA VAL A 56 10.33 6.79 1.74
C VAL A 56 11.67 6.04 1.89
N ARG A 57 11.64 4.71 2.10
CA ARG A 57 12.84 3.88 2.26
C ARG A 57 13.75 3.90 1.01
N ASN A 58 13.15 3.99 -0.17
CA ASN A 58 13.87 4.02 -1.45
C ASN A 58 14.16 5.45 -1.95
N GLY A 59 13.95 6.48 -1.12
CA GLY A 59 14.22 7.89 -1.46
C GLY A 59 13.31 8.45 -2.57
N LYS A 60 12.13 7.86 -2.78
CA LYS A 60 11.16 8.32 -3.78
C LYS A 60 10.25 9.40 -3.20
N GLU A 61 9.81 10.32 -4.05
CA GLU A 61 8.79 11.30 -3.68
C GLU A 61 7.43 10.61 -3.48
N VAL A 62 6.85 10.76 -2.28
CA VAL A 62 5.56 10.15 -1.91
C VAL A 62 4.39 11.12 -1.93
N ARG A 63 4.61 12.38 -2.34
CA ARG A 63 3.56 13.42 -2.39
C ARG A 63 2.36 13.00 -3.22
N SER A 64 2.60 12.41 -4.39
CA SER A 64 1.54 11.91 -5.28
C SER A 64 0.74 10.77 -4.65
N LEU A 65 1.35 9.96 -3.77
CA LEU A 65 0.65 8.91 -3.01
C LEU A 65 -0.27 9.52 -1.95
N LEU A 66 0.18 10.56 -1.25
CA LEU A 66 -0.64 11.27 -0.25
C LEU A 66 -1.82 12.02 -0.90
N GLU A 67 -1.62 12.58 -2.09
CA GLU A 67 -2.69 13.19 -2.88
C GLU A 67 -3.72 12.14 -3.32
N ARG A 68 -3.27 10.96 -3.77
CA ARG A 68 -4.14 9.82 -4.11
C ARG A 68 -4.89 9.27 -2.88
N MET A 69 -4.22 9.16 -1.74
CA MET A 69 -4.80 8.70 -0.48
C MET A 69 -5.98 9.59 -0.06
N ARG A 70 -5.80 10.91 -0.11
CA ARG A 70 -6.88 11.89 0.11
C ARG A 70 -7.98 11.82 -0.93
N ALA A 71 -7.64 11.65 -2.21
CA ALA A 71 -8.63 11.52 -3.28
C ALA A 71 -9.51 10.26 -3.11
N ASP A 72 -8.94 9.19 -2.54
CA ASP A 72 -9.66 7.97 -2.16
C ASP A 72 -10.44 8.12 -0.83
N GLY A 73 -10.46 9.32 -0.22
CA GLY A 73 -11.20 9.64 1.01
C GLY A 73 -10.52 9.13 2.28
N ILE A 74 -9.22 8.84 2.23
CA ILE A 74 -8.45 8.31 3.35
C ILE A 74 -7.53 9.41 3.86
N ASP A 75 -7.80 9.89 5.07
CA ASP A 75 -6.95 10.90 5.70
C ASP A 75 -5.69 10.27 6.32
N GLU A 76 -4.62 11.06 6.31
CA GLU A 76 -3.36 10.75 7.00
C GLU A 76 -3.61 10.64 8.51
N ASP A 77 -3.14 9.55 9.11
CA ASP A 77 -3.19 9.33 10.55
C ASP A 77 -1.81 9.44 11.20
N ASP A 78 -1.73 9.14 12.49
CA ASP A 78 -0.47 9.19 13.23
C ASP A 78 0.55 8.19 12.67
N GLU A 79 0.11 7.03 12.19
CA GLU A 79 0.98 6.05 11.54
C GLU A 79 1.50 6.58 10.19
N THR A 80 0.66 7.24 9.38
CA THR A 80 1.12 7.91 8.15
C THR A 80 2.21 8.94 8.47
N ARG A 81 2.01 9.77 9.49
CA ARG A 81 3.01 10.77 9.90
C ARG A 81 4.29 10.13 10.41
N GLN A 82 4.18 9.04 11.15
CA GLN A 82 5.34 8.29 11.62
C GLN A 82 6.15 7.75 10.43
N ILE A 83 5.50 7.12 9.45
CA ILE A 83 6.18 6.60 8.25
C ILE A 83 6.92 7.72 7.51
N LEU A 84 6.29 8.89 7.34
CA LEU A 84 6.90 10.05 6.67
C LEU A 84 8.11 10.60 7.43
N SER A 85 8.09 10.53 8.78
CA SER A 85 9.21 10.98 9.62
C SER A 85 10.43 10.04 9.62
N LEU A 86 10.29 8.84 9.06
CA LEU A 86 11.37 7.83 8.97
C LEU A 86 12.23 7.97 7.69
N GLY A 87 11.98 8.98 6.86
CA GLY A 87 12.77 9.24 5.65
C GLY A 87 14.19 9.73 5.94
N PRO A 88 15.13 9.56 4.99
CA PRO A 88 16.49 10.06 5.16
C PRO A 88 16.49 11.60 5.25
N GLU A 89 17.28 12.14 6.18
CA GLU A 89 17.60 13.57 6.27
C GLU A 89 18.24 14.10 4.97
#